data_AF-A0A6S6U025-F1
#
_entry.id   AF-A0A6S6U025-F1
#
_cell.length_a   1.000
_cell.length_b   1.000
_cell.length_c   1.000
_cell.angle_alpha   90.00
_cell.angle_beta   90.00
_cell.angle_gamma   90.00
#
_symmetry.space_group_name_H-M   'P 1'
#
loop_
_entity.id
_entity.type
_entity.pdbx_description
1 polymer ?
#
loop_
_entity_poly.entity_id
_entity_poly.type
_entity_poly.pdbx_seq_one_letter_code
_entity_poly.pdbx_strand_id
1 'polypeptide(L)'
;MKNILLATTIVALTFTGCSSTKVKPPKVHYTKPTPSKEKVFKKAMREVALSTRNDSRYTKMELNTPEKKMWFKNLMYLLWDRQITRNEFISRGLKKYPKHAYEFTFVAHGFQK
;
A
#
# COMPACT_ATOMS: atom_id res chain seq x y z
N MET A 1 66.46 -4.81 -31.99
CA MET A 1 65.67 -5.40 -30.90
C MET A 1 64.37 -4.64 -30.77
N LYS A 2 63.27 -5.38 -30.91
CA LYS A 2 61.87 -4.97 -30.74
C LYS A 2 61.66 -4.48 -29.32
N ASN A 3 60.86 -3.42 -29.12
CA ASN A 3 60.03 -3.21 -27.94
C ASN A 3 58.87 -2.25 -28.29
N ILE A 4 57.70 -2.87 -28.41
CA ILE A 4 56.35 -2.30 -28.44
C ILE A 4 55.97 -1.97 -26.99
N LEU A 5 55.22 -0.90 -26.73
CA LEU A 5 54.17 -0.78 -25.69
C LEU A 5 53.87 0.71 -25.43
N LEU A 6 52.65 1.19 -25.20
CA LEU A 6 51.27 0.78 -25.51
C LEU A 6 50.46 2.00 -25.03
N ALA A 7 49.60 2.56 -25.88
CA ALA A 7 48.78 3.71 -25.52
C ALA A 7 47.81 3.33 -24.38
N THR A 8 47.98 3.92 -23.21
CA THR A 8 47.04 3.80 -22.09
C THR A 8 45.86 4.74 -22.33
N THR A 9 44.78 4.19 -22.86
CA THR A 9 43.46 4.81 -22.94
C THR A 9 42.88 4.95 -21.53
N ILE A 10 42.68 6.19 -21.09
CA ILE A 10 41.88 6.50 -19.92
C ILE A 10 40.42 6.47 -20.36
N VAL A 11 39.68 5.43 -19.96
CA VAL A 11 38.22 5.46 -19.96
C VAL A 11 37.77 5.20 -18.53
N ALA A 12 37.69 6.27 -17.75
CA ALA A 12 37.00 6.27 -16.47
C ALA A 12 35.49 6.20 -16.74
N LEU A 13 34.92 4.99 -16.74
CA LEU A 13 33.47 4.78 -16.69
C LEU A 13 32.99 5.07 -15.27
N THR A 14 32.78 6.34 -14.94
CA THR A 14 32.00 6.70 -13.76
C THR A 14 30.54 6.38 -14.06
N PHE A 15 30.04 5.25 -13.54
CA PHE A 15 28.61 4.99 -13.43
C PHE A 15 27.99 5.94 -12.39
N THR A 16 27.88 7.23 -12.73
CA THR A 16 27.04 8.17 -12.00
C THR A 16 25.61 8.01 -12.48
N GLY A 17 24.76 7.49 -11.61
CA GLY A 17 23.33 7.76 -11.70
C GLY A 17 22.44 6.53 -11.87
N CYS A 18 22.34 5.70 -10.83
CA CYS A 18 21.02 5.15 -10.53
C CYS A 18 20.18 6.28 -9.95
N SER A 19 19.68 7.14 -10.83
CA SER A 19 18.60 8.07 -10.51
C SER A 19 17.44 7.23 -9.98
N SER A 20 17.26 7.23 -8.67
CA SER A 20 16.04 6.72 -8.04
C SER A 20 14.92 7.64 -8.49
N THR A 21 14.35 7.38 -9.67
CA THR A 21 13.10 7.98 -10.08
C THR A 21 12.09 7.58 -9.03
N LYS A 22 11.82 8.50 -8.10
CA LYS A 22 10.65 8.44 -7.23
C LYS A 22 9.45 8.55 -8.17
N VAL A 23 9.06 7.43 -8.77
CA VAL A 23 7.82 7.32 -9.52
C VAL A 23 6.74 7.68 -8.52
N LYS A 24 6.22 8.90 -8.65
CA LYS A 24 5.15 9.38 -7.80
C LYS A 24 3.98 8.43 -8.05
N PRO A 25 3.49 7.71 -7.02
CA PRO A 25 2.42 6.75 -7.24
C PRO A 25 1.24 7.47 -7.89
N PRO A 26 0.60 6.86 -8.89
CA PRO A 26 -0.50 7.49 -9.62
C PRO A 26 -1.57 7.98 -8.65
N LYS A 27 -2.17 9.14 -8.94
CA LYS A 27 -3.28 9.66 -8.14
C LYS A 27 -4.46 8.71 -8.29
N VAL A 28 -4.67 7.87 -7.29
CA VAL A 28 -5.82 6.96 -7.24
C VAL A 28 -7.10 7.79 -7.08
N HIS A 29 -7.97 7.74 -8.08
CA HIS A 29 -9.33 8.26 -8.02
C HIS A 29 -10.26 7.21 -7.41
N TYR A 30 -11.08 7.61 -6.44
CA TYR A 30 -12.06 6.71 -5.84
C TYR A 30 -13.18 6.42 -6.82
N THR A 31 -13.32 5.15 -7.21
CA THR A 31 -14.49 4.68 -7.94
C THR A 31 -15.48 4.07 -6.95
N LYS A 32 -16.71 4.55 -6.93
CA LYS A 32 -17.77 4.08 -6.01
C LYS A 32 -18.22 2.65 -6.37
N PRO A 33 -18.55 1.78 -5.39
CA PRO A 33 -19.11 0.47 -5.68
C PRO A 33 -20.45 0.55 -6.40
N THR A 34 -20.66 -0.39 -7.32
CA THR A 34 -22.01 -0.74 -7.80
C THR A 34 -22.80 -1.42 -6.66
N PRO A 35 -24.15 -1.44 -6.70
CA PRO A 35 -24.94 -2.09 -5.65
C PRO A 35 -24.57 -3.57 -5.43
N SER A 36 -24.26 -4.30 -6.52
CA SER A 36 -23.80 -5.69 -6.44
C SER A 36 -22.44 -5.80 -5.73
N LYS A 37 -21.46 -4.98 -6.12
CA LYS A 37 -20.15 -4.95 -5.45
C LYS A 37 -20.25 -4.54 -3.99
N GLU A 38 -21.13 -3.59 -3.65
CA GLU A 38 -21.32 -3.16 -2.26
C GLU A 38 -21.81 -4.30 -1.37
N LYS A 39 -22.71 -5.16 -1.87
CA LYS A 39 -23.21 -6.32 -1.11
C LYS A 39 -22.07 -7.32 -0.81
N VAL A 40 -21.25 -7.64 -1.80
CA VAL A 40 -20.11 -8.56 -1.64
C VAL A 40 -19.04 -7.94 -0.75
N PHE A 41 -18.72 -6.66 -0.94
CA PHE A 41 -17.77 -5.93 -0.10
C PHE A 41 -18.21 -5.90 1.36
N LYS A 42 -19.49 -5.64 1.65
CA LYS A 42 -20.02 -5.68 3.03
C LYS A 42 -19.82 -7.04 3.69
N LYS A 43 -19.98 -8.14 2.94
CA LYS A 43 -19.72 -9.50 3.44
C LYS A 43 -18.23 -9.69 3.75
N ALA A 44 -17.35 -9.37 2.81
CA ALA A 44 -15.90 -9.48 3.00
C ALA A 44 -15.41 -8.62 4.18
N MET A 45 -15.90 -7.37 4.29
CA MET A 45 -15.58 -6.48 5.40
C MET A 45 -16.02 -7.06 6.74
N ARG A 46 -17.19 -7.73 6.80
CA ARG A 46 -17.66 -8.42 8.01
C ARG A 46 -16.76 -9.58 8.39
N GLU A 47 -16.31 -10.38 7.41
CA GLU A 47 -15.40 -11.50 7.65
C GLU A 47 -14.05 -11.02 8.22
N VAL A 48 -13.46 -9.97 7.64
CA VAL A 48 -12.24 -9.34 8.17
C VAL A 48 -12.47 -8.77 9.57
N ALA A 49 -13.60 -8.09 9.80
CA ALA A 49 -13.93 -7.54 11.13
C ALA A 49 -14.19 -8.62 12.20
N LEU A 50 -14.61 -9.82 11.80
CA LEU A 50 -14.73 -10.95 12.72
C LEU A 50 -13.35 -11.54 13.05
N SER A 51 -12.44 -11.62 12.07
CA SER A 51 -11.09 -12.15 12.33
C SER A 51 -10.27 -11.27 13.27
N THR A 52 -10.54 -9.96 13.34
CA THR A 52 -9.87 -9.08 14.31
C THR A 52 -10.21 -9.42 15.76
N ARG A 53 -11.38 -10.02 16.04
CA ARG A 53 -11.79 -10.33 17.42
C ARG A 53 -10.97 -11.44 18.06
N ASN A 54 -10.39 -12.30 17.24
CA ASN A 54 -9.61 -13.45 17.67
C ASN A 54 -8.09 -13.14 17.71
N ASP A 55 -7.69 -11.92 17.37
CA ASP A 55 -6.30 -11.51 17.32
C ASP A 55 -5.96 -10.61 18.52
N SER A 56 -5.15 -11.11 19.44
CA SER A 56 -4.74 -10.39 20.66
C SER A 56 -3.84 -9.19 20.41
N ARG A 57 -3.22 -9.10 19.22
CA ARG A 57 -2.37 -7.96 18.83
C ARG A 57 -3.18 -6.85 18.15
N TYR A 58 -4.41 -7.15 17.73
CA TYR A 58 -5.26 -6.17 17.05
C TYR A 58 -5.79 -5.13 18.04
N THR A 59 -5.35 -3.89 17.87
CA THR A 59 -5.85 -2.76 18.63
C THR A 59 -6.95 -2.04 17.85
N LYS A 60 -8.11 -1.83 18.47
CA LYS A 60 -9.22 -1.12 17.82
C LYS A 60 -8.81 0.30 17.46
N MET A 61 -8.87 0.64 16.17
CA MET A 61 -8.64 2.00 15.69
C MET A 61 -9.77 2.96 16.09
N GLU A 62 -9.41 4.21 16.38
CA GLU A 62 -10.33 5.28 16.80
C GLU A 62 -11.14 5.88 15.63
N LEU A 63 -12.04 5.09 15.06
CA LEU A 63 -12.99 5.51 14.02
C LEU A 63 -14.30 6.01 14.63
N ASN A 64 -14.23 6.99 15.53
CA ASN A 64 -15.38 7.44 16.33
C ASN A 64 -16.36 8.35 15.58
N THR A 65 -15.93 9.06 14.54
CA THR A 65 -16.82 9.96 13.76
C THR A 65 -17.33 9.30 12.47
N PRO A 66 -18.49 9.73 11.93
CA PRO A 66 -18.99 9.25 10.64
C PRO A 66 -17.99 9.43 9.50
N GLU A 67 -17.25 10.52 9.46
CA GLU A 67 -16.28 10.86 8.41
C GLU A 67 -15.08 9.90 8.48
N LYS A 68 -14.59 9.60 9.69
CA LYS A 68 -13.52 8.62 9.88
C LYS A 68 -13.94 7.22 9.45
N LYS A 69 -15.16 6.80 9.81
CA LYS A 69 -15.73 5.51 9.40
C LYS A 69 -15.88 5.43 7.89
N MET A 70 -16.43 6.48 7.27
CA MET A 70 -16.61 6.57 5.83
C MET A 70 -15.27 6.54 5.09
N TRP A 71 -14.30 7.33 5.55
CA TRP A 71 -12.95 7.34 5.00
C TRP A 71 -12.31 5.94 5.04
N PHE A 72 -12.39 5.26 6.18
CA PHE A 72 -11.80 3.93 6.32
C PHE A 72 -12.53 2.89 5.47
N LYS A 73 -13.87 2.93 5.42
CA LYS A 73 -14.69 2.08 4.54
C LYS A 73 -14.30 2.26 3.08
N ASN A 74 -14.13 3.51 2.63
CA ASN A 74 -13.72 3.79 1.25
C ASN A 74 -12.31 3.30 0.97
N LEU A 75 -11.37 3.47 1.92
CA LEU A 75 -10.00 2.99 1.79
C LEU A 75 -9.93 1.45 1.71
N MET A 76 -10.72 0.76 2.53
CA MET A 76 -10.87 -0.70 2.46
C MET A 76 -11.49 -1.15 1.13
N TYR A 77 -12.49 -0.42 0.64
CA TYR A 77 -13.10 -0.73 -0.66
C TYR A 77 -12.10 -0.60 -1.80
N LEU A 78 -11.29 0.46 -1.82
CA LEU A 78 -10.23 0.64 -2.81
C LEU A 78 -9.26 -0.53 -2.83
N LEU A 79 -8.88 -1.05 -1.65
CA LEU A 79 -8.00 -2.20 -1.55
C LEU A 79 -8.68 -3.48 -2.04
N TRP A 80 -9.90 -3.74 -1.57
CA TRP A 80 -10.68 -4.94 -1.91
C TRP A 80 -10.97 -5.02 -3.42
N ASP A 81 -11.33 -3.89 -4.03
CA ASP A 81 -11.60 -3.76 -5.47
C ASP A 81 -10.32 -3.64 -6.31
N ARG A 82 -9.13 -3.78 -5.69
CA ARG A 82 -7.81 -3.70 -6.32
C ARG A 82 -7.52 -2.37 -7.03
N GLN A 83 -8.19 -1.29 -6.64
CA GLN A 83 -7.92 0.08 -7.11
C GLN A 83 -6.64 0.66 -6.49
N ILE A 84 -6.21 0.11 -5.35
CA ILE A 84 -4.91 0.39 -4.73
C ILE A 84 -4.19 -0.89 -4.35
N THR A 85 -2.87 -0.80 -4.31
CA THR A 85 -2.02 -1.86 -3.77
C THR A 85 -2.10 -1.95 -2.25
N ARG A 86 -1.65 -3.08 -1.70
CA ARG A 86 -1.47 -3.28 -0.25
C ARG A 86 -0.62 -2.18 0.38
N ASN A 87 0.50 -1.86 -0.26
CA ASN A 87 1.45 -0.86 0.22
C ASN A 87 0.85 0.54 0.23
N GLU A 88 0.04 0.88 -0.77
CA GLU A 88 -0.68 2.16 -0.80
C GLU A 88 -1.76 2.23 0.27
N PHE A 89 -2.50 1.14 0.51
CA PHE A 89 -3.46 1.08 1.62
C PHE A 89 -2.78 1.34 2.96
N ILE A 90 -1.68 0.62 3.23
CA ILE A 90 -0.90 0.77 4.47
C ILE A 90 -0.31 2.18 4.57
N SER A 91 0.32 2.68 3.52
CA SER A 91 0.92 4.03 3.51
C SER A 91 -0.12 5.13 3.74
N ARG A 92 -1.27 5.07 3.08
CA ARG A 92 -2.37 6.03 3.28
C ARG A 92 -2.98 5.93 4.67
N GLY A 93 -3.12 4.70 5.18
CA GLY A 93 -3.55 4.43 6.54
C GLY A 93 -2.64 5.08 7.57
N LEU A 94 -1.34 4.80 7.47
CA LEU A 94 -0.33 5.27 8.42
C LEU A 94 -0.09 6.78 8.35
N LYS A 95 -0.33 7.42 7.21
CA LYS A 95 -0.33 8.90 7.14
C LYS A 95 -1.36 9.53 8.08
N LYS A 96 -2.50 8.87 8.30
CA LYS A 96 -3.58 9.38 9.17
C LYS A 96 -3.55 8.78 10.57
N TYR A 97 -3.05 7.55 10.70
CA TYR A 97 -3.02 6.77 11.94
C TYR A 97 -1.63 6.10 12.09
N PRO A 98 -0.56 6.85 12.42
CA PRO A 98 0.82 6.35 12.35
C PRO A 98 1.14 5.18 13.28
N LYS A 99 0.41 5.05 14.39
CA LYS A 99 0.62 4.01 15.41
C LYS A 99 -0.06 2.68 15.09
N HIS A 100 -0.77 2.59 13.96
CA HIS A 100 -1.63 1.44 13.64
C HIS A 100 -1.09 0.56 12.50
N ALA A 101 0.24 0.43 12.40
CA ALA A 101 0.90 -0.34 11.34
C ALA A 101 0.42 -1.79 11.29
N TYR A 102 0.24 -2.40 12.46
CA TYR A 102 -0.27 -3.76 12.57
C TYR A 102 -1.70 -3.88 12.03
N GLU A 103 -2.61 -3.01 12.44
CA GLU A 103 -4.02 -3.06 12.03
C GLU A 103 -4.17 -2.90 10.53
N PHE A 104 -3.46 -1.95 9.90
CA PHE A 104 -3.52 -1.80 8.46
C PHE A 104 -2.94 -3.01 7.74
N THR A 105 -1.84 -3.58 8.22
CA THR A 105 -1.25 -4.79 7.63
C THR A 105 -2.20 -5.98 7.76
N PHE A 106 -2.81 -6.16 8.94
CA PHE A 106 -3.77 -7.21 9.23
C PHE A 106 -4.98 -7.14 8.29
N VAL A 107 -5.61 -5.97 8.21
CA VAL A 107 -6.77 -5.74 7.33
C VAL A 107 -6.39 -5.99 5.88
N ALA A 108 -5.20 -5.56 5.46
CA ALA A 108 -4.79 -5.72 4.09
C ALA A 108 -4.54 -7.18 3.68
N HIS A 109 -3.99 -8.00 4.58
CA HIS A 109 -3.90 -9.44 4.40
C HIS A 109 -5.28 -10.12 4.45
N GLY A 110 -6.20 -9.63 5.28
CA GLY A 110 -7.57 -10.15 5.35
C GLY A 110 -8.32 -10.07 4.02
N PHE A 111 -8.10 -9.00 3.24
CA PHE A 111 -8.75 -8.82 1.93
C PHE A 111 -8.00 -9.45 0.74
N GLN A 112 -6.68 -9.65 0.85
CA GLN A 112 -5.83 -10.11 -0.25
C GLN A 112 -5.14 -11.43 0.11
N LYS A 113 -5.95 -12.46 0.37
CA LYS A 113 -5.49 -13.84 0.51
C LYS A 113 -5.03 -14.42 -0.82
#